data_AF-A0A2W6XQS7-F1
#
_entry.id   AF-A0A2W6XQS7-F1
#
_cell.length_a   1.000
_cell.length_b   1.000
_cell.length_c   1.000
_cell.angle_alpha   90.00
_cell.angle_beta   90.00
_cell.angle_gamma   90.00
#
_symmetry.space_group_name_H-M   'P 1'
#
loop_
_entity.id
_entity.type
_entity.pdbx_description
1 polymer ?
#
loop_
_entity_poly.entity_id
_entity_poly.type
_entity_poly.pdbx_seq_one_letter_code
_entity_poly.pdbx_strand_id
1 'polypeptide(L)' 'MRTVLTVWILFLIAGFNNTAFYLSTHDLQSSLTINNSSSSEFALKTISYVSLLVSFIVAYIALVWKKMDSKEISFEEF' A
#
# COMPACT_ATOMS: atom_id res chain seq x y z
N MET A 1 8.90 -2.98 -15.44
CA MET A 1 8.51 -1.57 -15.18
C MET A 1 7.05 -1.26 -15.54
N ARG A 2 6.55 -1.59 -16.75
CA ARG A 2 5.18 -1.26 -17.20
C ARG A 2 4.06 -1.81 -16.31
N THR A 3 4.19 -3.04 -15.83
CA THR A 3 3.20 -3.71 -14.96
C THR A 3 2.99 -3.01 -13.62
N VAL A 4 4.04 -2.44 -13.03
CA VAL A 4 3.96 -1.72 -11.75
C VAL A 4 3.06 -0.49 -11.88
N LEU A 5 3.26 0.33 -12.93
CA LEU A 5 2.42 1.50 -13.18
C LEU A 5 0.97 1.10 -13.45
N THR A 6 0.73 0.05 -14.24
CA THR A 6 -0.63 -0.42 -14.54
C THR A 6 -1.36 -0.83 -13.26
N VAL A 7 -0.71 -1.58 -12.37
CA VAL A 7 -1.27 -1.98 -11.08
C VAL A 7 -1.51 -0.75 -10.20
N TRP A 8 -0.58 0.21 -10.19
CA TRP A 8 -0.73 1.45 -9.42
C TRP A 8 -1.95 2.26 -9.87
N ILE A 9 -2.12 2.44 -11.18
CA ILE A 9 -3.28 3.14 -11.76
C ILE A 9 -4.58 2.41 -11.42
N LEU A 10 -4.60 1.08 -11.48
CA LEU A 10 -5.77 0.28 -11.13
C LEU A 10 -6.19 0.51 -9.66
N PHE A 11 -5.23 0.51 -8.73
CA PHE A 11 -5.51 0.80 -7.32
C PHE A 11 -5.98 2.23 -7.08
N LEU A 12 -5.40 3.21 -7.78
CA LEU A 12 -5.82 4.62 -7.68
C LEU A 12 -7.27 4.80 -8.15
N ILE A 13 -7.65 4.19 -9.28
CA ILE A 13 -9.01 4.27 -9.81
C ILE A 13 -10.00 3.58 -8.86
N ALA A 14 -9.63 2.43 -8.28
CA ALA A 14 -10.47 1.72 -7.32
C ALA A 14 -10.68 2.50 -6.00
N GLY A 15 -9.67 3.27 -5.56
CA GLY A 15 -9.70 4.01 -4.30
C GLY A 15 -10.22 5.44 -4.40
N PHE A 16 -10.01 6.16 -5.52
CA PHE A 16 -10.23 7.62 -5.61
C PHE A 16 -11.53 8.09 -6.27
N ASN A 17 -12.55 7.23 -6.41
CA ASN A 17 -13.82 7.60 -7.07
C ASN A 17 -15.05 7.65 -6.16
N ASN A 18 -14.87 7.74 -4.82
CA ASN A 18 -15.97 7.62 -3.83
C ASN A 18 -16.86 6.38 -4.05
N THR A 19 -16.31 5.33 -4.67
CA THR A 19 -17.02 4.09 -4.95
C THR A 19 -16.98 3.19 -3.73
N ALA A 20 -18.05 2.44 -3.49
CA ALA A 20 -18.01 1.34 -2.54
C ALA A 20 -16.98 0.31 -3.03
N PHE A 21 -15.94 0.06 -2.23
CA PHE A 21 -14.93 -0.94 -2.55
C PHE A 21 -15.45 -2.36 -2.28
N TYR A 22 -16.50 -2.48 -1.47
CA TYR A 22 -17.18 -3.74 -1.22
C TYR A 22 -18.70 -3.54 -1.27
N LEU A 23 -19.33 -4.08 -2.31
CA LEU A 23 -20.79 -3.99 -2.48
C LEU A 23 -21.50 -4.99 -1.58
N SER A 24 -22.59 -4.54 -0.96
CA SER A 24 -23.52 -5.45 -0.31
C SER A 24 -24.46 -6.05 -1.36
N THR A 25 -24.64 -7.38 -1.32
CA THR A 25 -25.53 -8.11 -2.22
C THR A 25 -26.99 -8.11 -1.76
N HIS A 26 -27.25 -7.70 -0.51
CA HIS A 26 -28.58 -7.68 0.10
C HIS A 26 -29.21 -6.28 0.14
N ASP A 27 -28.41 -5.24 0.41
CA ASP A 27 -28.88 -3.85 0.43
C ASP A 27 -27.77 -2.92 -0.08
N LEU A 28 -28.00 -2.31 -1.25
CA LEU A 28 -27.03 -1.44 -1.91
C LEU A 28 -26.56 -0.28 -1.02
N GLN A 29 -27.40 0.21 -0.08
CA GLN A 29 -27.02 1.29 0.83
C GLN A 29 -26.11 0.85 1.99
N SER A 30 -26.03 -0.45 2.27
CA SER A 30 -25.13 -1.03 3.28
C SER A 30 -23.73 -1.35 2.72
N SER A 31 -23.45 -0.95 1.47
CA SER A 31 -22.16 -1.18 0.84
C SER A 31 -21.04 -0.50 1.62
N LEU A 32 -19.90 -1.18 1.80
CA LEU A 32 -18.77 -0.61 2.53
C LEU A 32 -18.05 0.40 1.63
N THR A 33 -17.91 1.59 2.19
CA THR A 33 -17.20 2.73 1.61
C THR A 33 -16.12 3.14 2.61
N ILE A 34 -15.08 3.83 2.15
CA ILE A 34 -14.00 4.32 3.02
C ILE A 34 -14.56 5.13 4.20
N ASN A 35 -15.67 5.85 4.00
CA ASN A 35 -16.30 6.69 5.00
C ASN A 35 -17.01 5.90 6.11
N ASN A 36 -17.62 4.75 5.80
CA ASN A 36 -18.39 3.98 6.77
C ASN A 36 -17.60 2.82 7.41
N SER A 37 -16.43 2.48 6.84
CA SER A 37 -15.60 1.35 7.29
C SER A 37 -14.29 1.79 7.96
N SER A 38 -14.17 3.06 8.34
CA SER A 38 -12.97 3.59 9.00
C SER A 38 -13.06 3.51 10.52
N SER A 39 -11.91 3.30 11.17
CA SER A 39 -11.78 3.32 12.64
C SER A 39 -12.05 4.71 13.23
N SER A 40 -12.10 4.81 14.56
CA SER A 40 -12.25 6.11 15.22
C SER A 40 -11.13 7.09 14.84
N GLU A 41 -11.46 8.38 14.84
CA GLU A 41 -10.53 9.48 14.53
C GLU A 41 -9.22 9.38 15.33
N PHE A 42 -9.30 8.97 16.59
CA PHE A 42 -8.12 8.78 17.44
C PHE A 42 -7.19 7.69 16.90
N ALA A 43 -7.74 6.54 16.54
CA ALA A 43 -6.96 5.43 15.98
C ALA A 43 -6.39 5.83 14.60
N LEU A 44 -7.20 6.47 13.76
CA LEU A 44 -6.80 6.93 12.43
C LEU A 44 -5.65 7.94 12.49
N LYS A 45 -5.73 8.90 13.42
CA LYS A 45 -4.67 9.88 13.65
C LYS A 45 -3.39 9.24 14.15
N THR A 46 -3.50 8.26 15.03
CA THR A 46 -2.33 7.51 15.54
C THR A 46 -1.60 6.79 14.40
N ILE A 47 -2.32 6.02 13.57
CA ILE A 47 -1.71 5.31 12.46
C ILE A 47 -1.19 6.27 11.37
N SER A 48 -1.79 7.45 11.21
CA SER A 48 -1.29 8.49 10.30
C SER A 48 0.09 8.99 10.72
N TYR A 49 0.32 9.22 12.02
CA TYR A 49 1.65 9.60 12.51
C TYR A 49 2.67 8.47 12.37
N VAL A 50 2.28 7.24 12.69
CA VAL A 50 3.16 6.06 12.52
C VAL A 50 3.56 5.89 11.05
N SER A 51 2.64 6.14 10.13
CA SER A 51 2.88 6.03 8.69
C SER A 51 3.95 7.00 8.17
N LEU A 52 4.25 8.10 8.86
CA LEU A 52 5.36 8.99 8.50
C LEU A 52 6.73 8.29 8.57
N LEU A 53 6.84 7.21 9.36
CA LEU A 53 8.06 6.41 9.43
C LEU A 53 8.34 5.60 8.16
N VAL A 54 7.37 5.45 7.26
CA VAL A 54 7.51 4.67 6.02
C VAL A 54 8.68 5.15 5.16
N SER A 55 8.95 6.47 5.12
CA SER A 55 10.06 7.04 4.35
C SER A 55 11.42 6.52 4.81
N PHE A 56 11.61 6.32 6.13
CA PHE A 56 12.84 5.76 6.68
C PHE A 56 12.99 4.28 6.35
N ILE A 57 11.88 3.53 6.38
CA ILE A 57 11.85 2.12 6.03
C ILE A 57 12.22 1.93 4.55
N VAL A 58 11.63 2.71 3.64
CA VAL A 58 11.94 2.67 2.21
C VAL A 58 13.40 3.01 1.94
N ALA A 59 13.94 4.03 2.62
CA ALA A 59 15.36 4.39 2.50
C ALA A 59 16.27 3.24 2.94
N TYR A 60 15.96 2.57 4.05
CA TYR A 60 16.72 1.41 4.51
C TYR A 60 16.67 0.25 3.52
N ILE A 61 15.48 -0.09 3.00
CA ILE A 61 15.31 -1.13 1.98
C ILE A 61 16.16 -0.84 0.74
N ALA A 62 16.16 0.41 0.26
CA ALA A 62 16.97 0.82 -0.88
C ALA A 62 18.48 0.67 -0.62
N LEU A 63 18.94 1.03 0.59
CA LEU A 63 20.35 0.86 0.99
C LEU A 63 20.75 -0.62 1.05
N VAL A 64 19.91 -1.47 1.63
CA VAL A 64 20.15 -2.91 1.71
C VAL A 64 20.17 -3.52 0.32
N TRP A 65 19.20 -3.20 -0.52
CA TRP A 65 19.16 -3.69 -1.89
C TRP A 65 20.40 -3.27 -2.67
N LYS A 66 20.85 -2.00 -2.56
CA LYS A 66 22.11 -1.55 -3.17
C LYS A 66 23.32 -2.35 -2.70
N LYS A 67 23.37 -2.74 -1.41
CA LYS A 67 24.45 -3.56 -0.87
C LYS A 67 24.41 -5.00 -1.37
N MET A 68 23.21 -5.57 -1.52
CA MET A 68 23.03 -6.92 -2.07
C MET A 68 23.41 -6.98 -3.54
N ASP A 69 22.98 -6.00 -4.34
CA ASP A 69 23.25 -5.93 -5.78
C ASP A 69 24.74 -5.65 -6.09
N SER A 70 25.44 -5.03 -5.14
CA SER A 70 26.90 -4.83 -5.22
C SER A 70 27.72 -6.11 -5.04
N LYS A 71 27.11 -7.21 -4.57
CA LYS A 71 27.79 -8.50 -4.40
C LYS A 71 27.42 -9.38 -5.60
N GLU A 72 28.38 -9.65 -6.48
CA GLU A 72 28.19 -10.62 -7.55
C GLU A 72 27.88 -12.00 -6.92
N ILE A 73 26.76 -12.60 -7.31
CA ILE A 73 26.44 -13.98 -6.94
C ILE A 73 27.44 -14.86 -7.68
N SER A 74 28.51 -15.29 -7.00
CA SER A 74 29.48 -16.22 -7.58
C SER A 74 28.92 -17.63 -7.53
N PHE A 75 29.24 -18.43 -8.54
CA PHE A 75 28.82 -19.85 -8.64
C PHE A 75 29.37 -20.72 -7.49
N GLU A 76 30.30 -20.20 -6.68
CA GLU A 76 30.86 -20.89 -5.50
C GLU A 76 29.96 -20.83 -4.25
N GLU A 77 28.91 -20.00 -4.25
CA GLU A 77 27.93 -19.94 -3.14
C GLU A 77 26.76 -20.95 -3.28
N PHE A 78 26.77 -21.80 -4.31
CA PHE A 78 25.82 -22.91 -4.54
C PHE A 78 26.46 -24.27 -4.28
#